data_AF-A0A920GFR0-F1
#
_entry.id   AF-A0A920GFR0-F1
#
_cell.length_a   1.000
_cell.length_b   1.000
_cell.length_c   1.000
_cell.angle_alpha   90.00
_cell.angle_beta   90.00
_cell.angle_gamma   90.00
#
_symmetry.space_group_name_H-M   'P 1'
#
loop_
_entity.id
_entity.type
_entity.pdbx_description
1 polymer ?
#
loop_
_entity_poly.entity_id
_entity_poly.type
_entity_poly.pdbx_seq_one_letter_code
_entity_poly.pdbx_strand_id
1 'polypeptide(L)'
;MDGASKFVKGDAIAGILILIINILGGLIIGIWLHGLGIEEAANTYFLLSVGDGLVAQIPSLLLAIATAIIVTRVSETQNLGEHISKQMNLSEHGSQFQVF
;
A
#
# COMPACT_ATOMS: atom_id res chain seq x y z
N MET A 1 -0.62 -11.66 -12.30
CA MET A 1 0.46 -11.21 -11.39
C MET A 1 0.99 -9.81 -11.76
N ASP A 2 0.85 -9.34 -13.01
CA ASP A 2 1.31 -8.01 -13.43
C ASP A 2 0.62 -6.81 -12.76
N GLY A 3 -0.54 -7.02 -12.13
CA GLY A 3 -1.35 -6.02 -11.43
C GLY A 3 -0.61 -5.26 -10.34
N ALA A 4 -0.17 -5.96 -9.31
CA ALA A 4 0.43 -5.35 -8.13
C ALA A 4 1.81 -4.71 -8.43
N SER A 5 2.63 -5.36 -9.26
CA SER A 5 3.98 -4.89 -9.58
C SER A 5 4.00 -3.59 -10.39
N LYS A 6 2.96 -3.27 -11.17
CA LYS A 6 2.85 -1.97 -11.87
C LYS A 6 2.38 -0.83 -10.96
N PHE A 7 1.63 -1.11 -9.89
CA PHE A 7 1.30 -0.11 -8.87
C PHE A 7 2.53 0.28 -8.04
N VAL A 8 3.34 -0.70 -7.62
CA VAL A 8 4.57 -0.43 -6.86
C VAL A 8 5.61 0.32 -7.71
N LYS A 9 5.76 -0.06 -8.98
CA LYS A 9 6.64 0.68 -9.91
C LYS A 9 6.14 2.10 -10.17
N GLY A 10 4.82 2.29 -10.33
CA GLY A 10 4.21 3.60 -10.52
C GLY A 10 4.41 4.54 -9.32
N ASP A 11 4.21 4.03 -8.11
CA ASP A 11 4.41 4.77 -6.86
C ASP A 11 5.88 5.21 -6.67
N ALA A 12 6.83 4.31 -6.94
CA ALA A 12 8.25 4.62 -6.88
C ALA A 12 8.68 5.68 -7.92
N ILE A 13 8.16 5.59 -9.15
CA ILE A 13 8.46 6.55 -10.21
C ILE A 13 7.86 7.94 -9.87
N ALA A 14 6.64 7.97 -9.36
CA ALA A 14 5.99 9.21 -8.92
C ALA A 14 6.76 9.87 -7.76
N GLY A 15 7.20 9.08 -6.76
CA GLY A 15 7.99 9.58 -5.64
C GLY A 15 9.34 10.18 -6.07
N ILE A 16 10.04 9.55 -7.03
CA ILE A 16 11.30 10.07 -7.58
C ILE A 16 11.07 11.38 -8.35
N LEU A 17 10.00 11.47 -9.14
CA LEU A 17 9.65 12.71 -9.85
C LEU A 17 9.38 13.86 -8.87
N ILE A 18 8.58 13.62 -7.83
CA ILE A 18 8.26 14.62 -6.81
C ILE A 18 9.53 15.07 -6.08
N LEU A 19 10.41 14.14 -5.72
CA LEU A 19 11.69 14.44 -5.07
C LEU A 19 12.53 15.42 -5.89
N ILE A 20 12.69 15.14 -7.20
CA ILE A 20 13.47 16.00 -8.09
C ILE A 20 12.84 17.39 -8.20
N ILE A 21 11.51 17.47 -8.33
CA ILE A 21 10.78 18.74 -8.42
C ILE A 21 10.93 19.55 -7.13
N ASN A 22 10.76 18.93 -5.96
CA ASN A 22 10.88 19.62 -4.67
C ASN A 22 12.31 20.11 -4.42
N ILE A 23 13.33 19.34 -4.78
CA ILE A 23 14.73 19.76 -4.65
C ILE A 23 15.02 20.95 -5.59
N LEU A 24 14.68 20.85 -6.87
CA LEU A 24 14.97 21.91 -7.84
C LEU A 24 14.15 23.19 -7.55
N GLY A 25 12.85 23.03 -7.28
CA GLY A 25 11.98 24.15 -6.93
C GLY A 25 12.38 24.80 -5.62
N GLY A 26 12.70 23.99 -4.60
CA GLY A 26 13.20 24.46 -3.32
C GLY A 26 14.53 25.20 -3.43
N LEU A 27 15.47 24.71 -4.25
CA LEU A 27 16.75 25.40 -4.48
C LEU A 27 16.55 26.75 -5.17
N ILE A 28 15.72 26.79 -6.22
CA ILE A 28 15.41 28.02 -6.95
C ILE A 28 14.74 29.04 -6.01
N ILE A 29 13.71 28.64 -5.28
CA ILE A 29 12.99 29.53 -4.35
C ILE A 29 13.88 29.92 -3.16
N GLY A 30 14.70 29.01 -2.64
CA GLY A 30 15.62 29.26 -1.54
C GLY A 30 16.68 30.30 -1.87
N ILE A 31 17.25 30.22 -3.07
CA ILE A 31 18.30 31.15 -3.51
C ILE A 31 17.69 32.48 -3.96
N TRP A 32 16.67 32.46 -4.84
CA TRP A 32 16.12 33.68 -5.43
C TRP A 32 15.18 34.46 -4.50
N LEU A 33 14.40 33.75 -3.68
CA LEU A 33 13.35 34.38 -2.86
C LEU A 33 13.77 34.57 -1.40
N HIS A 34 14.50 33.59 -0.83
CA HIS A 34 14.95 33.64 0.57
C HIS A 34 16.39 34.15 0.73
N GLY A 35 17.13 34.36 -0.36
CA GLY A 35 18.52 34.86 -0.31
C GLY A 35 19.49 33.90 0.38
N LEU A 36 19.14 32.62 0.51
CA LEU A 36 19.99 31.61 1.12
C LEU A 36 21.19 31.31 0.21
N GLY A 37 22.35 31.06 0.82
CA GLY A 37 23.49 30.53 0.09
C GLY A 37 23.15 29.17 -0.52
N ILE A 38 23.73 28.85 -1.68
CA ILE A 38 23.47 27.60 -2.42
C ILE A 38 23.61 26.36 -1.52
N GLU A 39 24.61 26.35 -0.63
CA GLU A 39 24.89 25.24 0.28
C GLU A 39 23.81 25.07 1.36
N GLU A 40 23.30 26.18 1.89
CA GLU A 40 22.30 26.19 2.95
C GLU A 40 20.90 25.88 2.38
N ALA A 41 20.57 26.46 1.22
CA ALA A 41 19.38 26.09 0.46
C ALA A 41 19.41 24.60 0.05
N ALA A 42 20.55 24.08 -0.41
CA ALA A 42 20.69 22.67 -0.71
C ALA A 42 20.39 21.82 0.53
N ASN A 43 21.05 22.05 1.67
CA ASN A 43 20.80 21.25 2.87
C ASN A 43 19.34 21.27 3.31
N THR A 44 18.73 22.45 3.42
CA THR A 44 17.34 22.58 3.91
C THR A 44 16.34 21.90 2.98
N TYR A 45 16.38 22.21 1.68
CA TYR A 45 15.37 21.72 0.75
C TYR A 45 15.60 20.24 0.39
N PHE A 46 16.83 19.74 0.43
CA PHE A 46 17.10 18.31 0.24
C PHE A 46 16.54 17.49 1.42
N LEU A 47 16.74 17.95 2.66
CA LEU A 47 16.23 17.27 3.85
C LEU A 47 14.70 17.28 3.91
N LEU A 48 14.08 18.42 3.59
CA LEU A 48 12.61 18.54 3.48
C LEU A 48 12.03 17.62 2.38
N SER A 49 12.67 17.59 1.20
CA SER A 49 12.16 16.78 0.08
C SER A 49 12.29 15.28 0.32
N VAL A 50 13.40 14.83 0.92
CA VAL A 50 13.58 13.43 1.31
C VAL A 50 12.60 13.07 2.44
N GLY A 51 12.41 13.96 3.40
CA GLY A 51 11.43 13.79 4.47
C GLY A 51 10.00 13.60 3.95
N ASP A 52 9.57 14.44 3.00
CA ASP A 52 8.25 14.34 2.36
C ASP A 52 8.05 13.01 1.62
N GLY A 53 9.07 12.56 0.87
CA GLY A 53 9.06 11.25 0.21
C GLY A 53 8.93 10.07 1.17
N LEU A 54 9.64 10.11 2.31
CA LEU A 54 9.56 9.08 3.34
C LEU A 54 8.21 9.10 4.07
N VAL A 55 7.68 10.29 4.39
CA VAL A 55 6.38 10.45 5.07
C VAL A 55 5.24 9.97 4.17
N ALA A 56 5.31 10.18 2.86
CA ALA A 56 4.29 9.71 1.92
C ALA A 56 4.26 8.17 1.79
N GLN A 57 5.41 7.50 1.93
CA GLN A 57 5.53 6.06 1.69
C GLN A 57 5.25 5.19 2.92
N ILE A 58 5.58 5.66 4.13
CA ILE A 58 5.35 4.89 5.37
C ILE A 58 3.87 4.45 5.50
N PRO A 59 2.86 5.33 5.32
CA PRO A 59 1.45 4.94 5.39
C PRO A 59 1.05 3.91 4.34
N SER A 60 1.57 4.04 3.12
CA SER A 60 1.32 3.12 2.01
C SER A 60 1.83 1.71 2.32
N LEU A 61 3.05 1.62 2.86
CA LEU A 61 3.65 0.36 3.29
C LEU A 61 2.85 -0.28 4.44
N LEU A 62 2.45 0.53 5.42
CA LEU A 62 1.65 0.08 6.57
C LEU A 62 0.29 -0.47 6.12
N LEU A 63 -0.39 0.23 5.20
CA LEU A 63 -1.66 -0.20 4.62
C LEU A 63 -1.52 -1.51 3.81
N ALA A 64 -0.44 -1.65 3.04
CA ALA A 64 -0.18 -2.87 2.28
C ALA A 64 0.02 -4.09 3.20
N ILE A 65 0.78 -3.93 4.28
CA ILE A 65 1.01 -4.98 5.29
C ILE A 65 -0.30 -5.31 6.02
N ALA A 66 -1.05 -4.30 6.46
CA ALA A 66 -2.35 -4.50 7.12
C ALA A 66 -3.32 -5.26 6.21
N THR A 67 -3.40 -4.88 4.93
CA THR A 67 -4.24 -5.55 3.92
C THR A 67 -3.81 -7.00 3.70
N ALA A 68 -2.49 -7.25 3.61
CA ALA A 68 -1.96 -8.61 3.47
C ALA A 68 -2.34 -9.51 4.66
N ILE A 69 -2.28 -8.99 5.88
CA ILE A 69 -2.68 -9.72 7.10
C ILE A 69 -4.19 -10.01 7.11
N ILE A 70 -5.03 -9.06 6.68
CA ILE A 70 -6.49 -9.26 6.63
C ILE A 70 -6.85 -10.35 5.60
N VAL A 71 -6.24 -10.32 4.41
CA VAL A 71 -6.47 -11.30 3.34
C VAL A 71 -6.16 -12.73 3.76
N THR A 72 -5.08 -12.95 4.52
CA THR A 72 -4.72 -14.30 4.98
C THR A 72 -5.66 -14.82 6.05
N ARG A 73 -6.21 -13.95 6.91
CA ARG A 73 -7.19 -14.35 7.94
C ARG A 73 -8.59 -14.64 7.38
N VAL A 74 -9.06 -13.85 6.41
CA VAL A 74 -10.41 -14.04 5.84
C VAL A 74 -10.54 -15.35 5.07
N SER A 75 -9.44 -15.85 4.49
CA SER A 75 -9.40 -17.13 3.78
C SER A 75 -9.74 -18.34 4.68
N GLU A 76 -9.44 -18.27 5.98
CA GLU A 76 -9.80 -19.34 6.94
C GLU A 76 -11.31 -19.36 7.24
N THR A 77 -11.96 -18.19 7.28
CA THR A 77 -13.38 -18.08 7.65
C THR A 77 -14.32 -18.50 6.51
N GLN A 78 -13.96 -18.21 5.24
CA GLN A 78 -14.78 -18.61 4.08
C GLN A 78 -14.85 -20.13 3.89
N ASN A 79 -13.73 -20.84 4.08
CA ASN A 79 -13.73 -22.31 3.99
C ASN A 79 -14.71 -22.95 4.99
N LEU A 80 -14.78 -22.44 6.21
CA LEU A 80 -15.68 -22.98 7.24
C LEU A 80 -17.16 -22.82 6.87
N GLY A 81 -17.56 -21.68 6.31
CA GLY A 81 -18.93 -21.46 5.84
C GLY A 81 -19.31 -22.34 4.65
N GLU A 82 -18.37 -22.60 3.75
CA GLU A 82 -18.57 -23.50 2.61
C GLU A 82 -18.65 -24.97 3.06
N HIS A 83 -17.85 -25.38 4.06
CA HIS A 83 -17.94 -26.70 4.67
C HIS A 83 -19.25 -26.94 5.43
N ILE A 84 -19.73 -25.95 6.19
CA ILE A 84 -21.00 -26.05 6.93
C ILE A 84 -22.20 -26.10 5.98
N SER A 85 -22.23 -25.27 4.93
CA SER A 85 -23.31 -25.29 3.94
C SER A 85 -23.34 -26.61 3.15
N LYS A 86 -22.18 -27.16 2.81
CA LYS A 86 -22.06 -28.48 2.19
C LYS A 86 -22.53 -29.61 3.12
N GLN A 87 -22.23 -29.54 4.42
CA GLN A 87 -22.71 -30.55 5.39
C GLN A 87 -24.22 -30.48 5.63
N MET A 88 -24.82 -29.29 5.68
CA MET A 88 -26.27 -29.17 5.82
C MET A 88 -27.02 -29.71 4.59
N ASN A 89 -26.53 -29.41 3.38
CA ASN A 89 -27.13 -29.90 2.14
C ASN A 89 -26.98 -31.44 1.98
N LEU A 90 -25.84 -32.00 2.41
CA LEU A 90 -25.64 -33.46 2.46
C LEU A 90 -26.51 -34.14 3.52
N SER A 91 -26.81 -33.47 4.64
CA SER A 91 -27.65 -34.01 5.71
C SER A 91 -29.13 -34.04 5.32
N GLU A 92 -29.58 -33.09 4.49
CA GLU A 92 -30.97 -33.04 3.99
C GLU A 92 -31.33 -34.22 3.07
N HIS A 93 -30.35 -34.85 2.42
CA HIS A 93 -30.56 -36.01 1.54
C HIS A 93 -30.45 -37.38 2.23
N GLY A 94 -30.14 -37.44 3.53
CA GLY A 94 -29.92 -38.69 4.26
C GLY A 94 -31.17 -39.33 4.88
N SER A 95 -32.34 -38.68 4.85
CA SER A 95 -33.54 -39.13 5.59
C SER A 95 -34.53 -39.99 4.80
N GLN A 96 -34.16 -40.50 3.62
CA GLN A 96 -35.05 -41.29 2.72
C GLN A 96 -34.64 -42.76 2.55
N PHE A 97 -33.78 -43.32 3.41
CA PHE A 97 -33.47 -44.75 3.35
C PHE A 97 -33.31 -45.36 4.75
N GLN A 98 -34.44 -45.60 5.42
CA GLN A 98 -34.61 -46.66 6.43
C GLN A 98 -36.11 -46.77 6.82
N VAL A 99 -36.95 -47.10 5.85
CA VAL A 99 -38.25 -47.75 6.11
C VAL A 99 -38.43 -48.82 5.04
N PHE A 100 -37.69 -49.91 5.16
CA PHE A 100 -38.05 -51.28 4.76
C PHE A 100 -37.07 -52.24 5.42
#